data_AF-A0A6C0HQS7-F1
#
_entry.id   AF-A0A6C0HQS7-F1
#
_cell.length_a   1.000
_cell.length_b   1.000
_cell.length_c   1.000
_cell.angle_alpha   90.00
_cell.angle_beta   90.00
_cell.angle_gamma   90.00
#
_symmetry.space_group_name_H-M   'P 1'
#
loop_
_entity.id
_entity.type
_entity.pdbx_description
1 polymer ?
#
loop_
_entity_poly.entity_id
_entity_poly.type
_entity_poly.pdbx_seq_one_letter_code
_entity_poly.pdbx_strand_id
1 'polypeptide(L)'
;MEIIDLRELQRLQRNKFNLVVCEIFNRNIHGYHGDSDKYVEGHYLCTHVSRNKSIFDDCDYDSENEDDGDLFDHLNVDEPHICDIVELQSAYYINYTRHIARKHNIIRNYHRIISRSDYIQPHIGQVIYLPSGECVAVLKTIWLRLIQRCWRRVYNEKNRVINRRKQLGSLQFREVHGKWPNDCNYLPSIHGMFWS
;
A
#
# COMPACT_ATOMS: atom_id res chain seq x y z
N MET A 1 35.85 12.15 11.59
CA MET A 1 34.72 11.22 11.37
C MET A 1 33.48 11.97 11.82
N GLU A 2 32.85 12.71 10.92
CA GLU A 2 31.68 13.53 11.26
C GLU A 2 30.49 12.61 11.57
N ILE A 3 29.95 12.73 12.78
CA ILE A 3 28.71 12.08 13.16
C ILE A 3 27.61 12.87 12.46
N ILE A 4 27.12 12.34 11.34
CA ILE A 4 25.95 12.90 10.67
C ILE A 4 24.76 12.75 11.63
N ASP A 5 24.13 13.87 11.99
CA ASP A 5 22.93 13.90 12.83
C ASP A 5 21.81 13.07 12.16
N LEU A 6 21.16 12.18 12.91
CA LEU A 6 20.01 11.41 12.44
C LEU A 6 18.88 12.31 11.90
N ARG A 7 18.82 13.57 12.35
CA ARG A 7 17.89 14.60 11.83
C ARG A 7 18.32 15.14 10.47
N GLU A 8 19.61 15.26 10.20
CA GLU A 8 20.16 15.63 8.87
C GLU A 8 19.87 14.53 7.85
N LEU A 9 20.03 13.25 8.24
CA LEU A 9 19.66 12.10 7.38
C LEU A 9 18.17 12.06 7.04
N GLN A 10 17.29 12.41 8.00
CA GLN A 10 15.85 12.56 7.74
C GLN A 10 15.53 13.73 6.81
N ARG A 11 16.33 14.80 6.86
CA ARG A 11 16.14 16.02 6.06
C ARG A 11 16.66 15.88 4.62
N LEU A 12 17.62 14.99 4.40
CA LEU A 12 18.18 14.65 3.08
C LEU A 12 17.35 13.63 2.29
N GLN A 13 16.27 13.06 2.85
CA GLN A 13 15.38 12.18 2.10
C GLN A 13 14.64 12.95 0.99
N ARG A 14 14.97 12.61 -0.27
CA ARG A 14 14.41 13.19 -1.50
C ARG A 14 12.87 13.10 -1.61
N ASN A 15 12.19 12.30 -0.78
CA ASN A 15 10.73 12.24 -0.63
C ASN A 15 10.34 11.69 0.76
N LYS A 16 9.33 12.29 1.39
CA LYS A 16 8.81 11.88 2.73
C LYS A 16 8.17 10.48 2.75
N PHE A 17 7.70 10.01 1.59
CA PHE A 17 6.98 8.75 1.46
C PHE A 17 7.72 7.83 0.50
N ASN A 18 7.82 6.56 0.88
CA ASN A 18 8.51 5.54 0.12
C ASN A 18 7.54 4.39 -0.19
N LEU A 19 7.87 3.62 -1.22
CA LEU A 19 7.26 2.32 -1.43
C LEU A 19 7.92 1.32 -0.48
N VAL A 20 7.11 0.65 0.32
CA VAL A 20 7.57 -0.22 1.40
C VAL A 20 6.83 -1.54 1.41
N VAL A 21 7.52 -2.60 1.81
CA VAL A 21 6.89 -3.87 2.22
C VAL A 21 6.94 -3.92 3.73
N CYS A 22 5.79 -4.20 4.34
CA CYS A 22 5.65 -4.19 5.77
C CYS A 22 4.75 -5.32 6.24
N GLU A 23 4.96 -5.72 7.49
CA GLU A 23 4.15 -6.70 8.19
C GLU A 23 3.67 -6.14 9.53
N ILE A 24 2.60 -6.71 10.08
CA ILE A 24 2.11 -6.32 11.40
C ILE A 24 3.08 -6.86 12.45
N PHE A 25 3.61 -5.98 13.31
CA PHE A 25 4.51 -6.41 14.37
C PHE A 25 3.83 -7.39 15.33
N ASN A 26 4.45 -8.53 15.62
CA ASN A 26 3.99 -9.46 16.64
C ASN A 26 5.17 -9.88 17.52
N ARG A 27 5.12 -9.56 18.83
CA ARG A 27 6.21 -9.89 19.76
C ARG A 27 6.55 -11.37 19.87
N ASN A 28 5.58 -12.24 19.60
CA ASN A 28 5.78 -13.69 19.65
C ASN A 28 6.50 -14.23 18.40
N ILE A 29 6.69 -13.38 17.38
CA ILE A 29 7.33 -13.71 16.10
C ILE A 29 8.64 -12.92 15.97
N HIS A 30 8.59 -11.61 16.20
CA HIS A 30 9.71 -10.69 15.95
C HIS A 30 10.62 -10.48 17.15
N GLY A 31 10.25 -11.03 18.32
CA GLY A 31 10.91 -10.70 19.58
C GLY A 31 10.44 -9.36 20.14
N TYR A 32 10.51 -9.22 21.45
CA TYR A 32 10.26 -7.96 22.17
C TYR A 32 11.00 -8.05 23.50
N HIS A 33 12.01 -7.20 23.66
CA HIS A 33 12.94 -7.24 24.77
C HIS A 33 12.77 -5.99 25.66
N GLY A 34 13.45 -5.93 26.80
CA GLY A 34 13.30 -4.84 27.76
C GLY A 34 13.78 -3.48 27.24
N ASP A 35 14.62 -3.49 26.21
CA ASP A 35 15.12 -2.35 25.46
C ASP A 35 14.26 -1.99 24.24
N SER A 36 13.29 -2.83 23.85
CA SER A 36 12.39 -2.53 22.74
C SER A 36 11.49 -1.34 23.03
N ASP A 37 11.27 -0.48 22.04
CA ASP A 37 10.37 0.65 22.18
C ASP A 37 8.91 0.17 22.24
N LYS A 38 8.20 0.60 23.29
CA LYS A 38 6.79 0.29 23.54
C LYS A 38 5.86 0.61 22.35
N TYR A 39 6.23 1.56 21.51
CA TYR A 39 5.43 1.96 20.36
C TYR A 39 5.45 0.92 19.24
N VAL A 40 6.42 0.00 19.20
CA VAL A 40 6.48 -1.03 18.14
C VAL A 40 5.23 -1.95 18.15
N GLU A 41 4.60 -2.19 19.31
CA GLU A 41 3.55 -3.21 19.49
C GLU A 41 2.24 -2.96 18.73
N GLY A 42 2.06 -1.75 18.17
CA GLY A 42 0.88 -1.38 17.37
C GLY A 42 1.20 -0.93 15.94
N HIS A 43 2.45 -1.05 15.50
CA HIS A 43 2.88 -0.55 14.20
C HIS A 43 3.15 -1.67 13.20
N TYR A 44 3.24 -1.26 11.94
CA TYR A 44 3.80 -2.11 10.91
C TYR A 44 5.32 -2.10 11.02
N LEU A 45 5.94 -3.27 11.08
CA LEU A 45 7.38 -3.44 10.94
C LEU A 45 7.74 -3.25 9.46
N CYS A 46 8.71 -2.39 9.19
CA CYS A 46 9.15 -2.11 7.84
C CYS A 46 10.24 -3.10 7.45
N THR A 47 9.91 -4.05 6.59
CA THR A 47 10.83 -5.13 6.19
C THR A 47 11.67 -4.75 4.98
N HIS A 48 11.13 -3.94 4.07
CA HIS A 48 11.86 -3.44 2.91
C HIS A 48 11.38 -2.04 2.50
N VAL A 49 12.31 -1.20 2.07
CA VAL A 49 12.06 0.13 1.52
C VAL A 49 12.67 0.16 0.13
N SER A 50 11.85 0.26 -0.90
CA SER A 50 12.33 0.27 -2.28
C SER A 50 12.94 1.63 -2.61
N ARG A 51 14.19 1.64 -3.08
CA ARG A 51 14.96 2.88 -3.34
C ARG A 51 15.11 3.29 -4.81
N ASN A 52 14.41 2.61 -5.72
CA ASN A 52 14.43 2.71 -7.19
C ASN A 52 15.24 1.62 -7.90
N LYS A 53 14.55 0.51 -8.17
CA LYS A 53 14.46 -0.06 -9.52
C LYS A 53 13.05 0.25 -10.00
N SER A 54 12.82 0.58 -11.28
CA SER A 54 11.45 0.88 -11.70
C SER A 54 10.61 -0.37 -11.45
N ILE A 55 9.42 -0.21 -10.84
CA ILE A 55 8.48 -1.35 -10.61
C ILE A 55 8.05 -1.98 -11.95
N PHE A 56 8.30 -1.27 -13.05
CA PHE A 56 8.00 -1.66 -14.42
C PHE A 56 9.24 -2.19 -15.15
N ASP A 57 10.41 -2.23 -14.50
CA ASP A 57 11.58 -2.90 -15.05
C ASP A 57 11.31 -4.38 -14.84
N ASP A 58 10.85 -5.03 -15.92
CA ASP A 58 10.68 -6.48 -15.93
C ASP A 58 12.01 -7.12 -15.56
N CYS A 59 11.96 -8.15 -14.71
CA CYS A 59 13.10 -8.96 -14.34
C CYS A 59 13.49 -9.84 -15.53
N ASP A 60 13.88 -9.25 -16.66
CA ASP A 60 14.36 -9.95 -17.84
C ASP A 60 15.77 -10.47 -17.55
N TYR A 61 15.85 -11.54 -16.76
CA TYR A 61 17.01 -12.43 -16.72
C TYR A 61 17.04 -13.22 -18.03
N ASP A 62 17.33 -12.56 -19.14
CA ASP A 62 17.64 -13.26 -20.38
C ASP A 62 18.87 -12.68 -21.08
N SER A 63 19.81 -13.60 -21.34
CA SER A 63 20.94 -13.54 -22.26
C SER A 63 22.24 -12.90 -21.76
N GLU A 64 23.18 -13.81 -21.44
CA GLU A 64 24.59 -13.79 -21.85
C GLU A 64 24.96 -12.57 -22.71
N ASN A 65 25.55 -11.55 -22.09
CA ASN A 65 26.38 -10.57 -22.78
C ASN A 65 27.60 -10.30 -21.89
N GLU A 66 28.74 -10.85 -22.29
CA GLU A 66 30.04 -10.30 -21.94
C GLU A 66 30.15 -8.94 -22.66
N ASP A 67 29.93 -7.82 -21.97
CA ASP A 67 30.35 -6.52 -22.50
C ASP A 67 30.75 -5.55 -21.37
N ASP A 68 31.91 -4.93 -21.60
CA ASP A 68 32.61 -4.00 -20.71
C ASP A 68 31.75 -2.74 -20.45
N GLY A 69 31.23 -2.60 -19.23
CA GLY A 69 30.40 -1.45 -18.83
C GLY A 69 30.74 -0.91 -17.44
N ASP A 70 31.42 0.23 -17.43
CA ASP A 70 31.56 1.23 -16.36
C ASP A 70 31.57 0.77 -14.88
N LEU A 71 32.78 0.80 -14.31
CA LEU A 71 33.16 0.62 -12.89
C LEU A 71 32.32 1.42 -11.86
N PHE A 72 31.49 2.37 -12.28
CA PHE A 72 30.65 3.18 -11.41
C PHE A 72 29.27 2.56 -11.09
N ASP A 73 28.82 1.55 -11.86
CA ASP A 73 27.54 0.88 -11.62
C ASP A 73 27.62 -0.27 -10.59
N HIS A 74 28.83 -0.74 -10.31
CA HIS A 74 29.11 -1.80 -9.33
C HIS A 74 28.96 -1.40 -7.85
N LEU A 75 28.59 -0.14 -7.54
CA LEU A 75 28.24 0.27 -6.18
C LEU A 75 26.75 0.07 -5.84
N ASN A 76 25.90 -0.25 -6.83
CA ASN A 76 24.50 -0.64 -6.64
C ASN A 76 24.35 -2.17 -6.58
N VAL A 77 25.18 -2.81 -5.76
CA VAL A 77 25.10 -4.26 -5.50
C VAL A 77 23.69 -4.60 -5.01
N ASP A 78 22.89 -5.21 -5.88
CA ASP A 78 21.84 -6.18 -5.60
C ASP A 78 20.77 -5.78 -4.57
N GLU A 79 20.20 -4.57 -4.63
CA GLU A 79 18.93 -4.36 -3.93
C GLU A 79 17.86 -5.26 -4.58
N PRO A 80 17.24 -6.19 -3.82
CA PRO A 80 16.28 -7.12 -4.38
C PRO A 80 15.06 -6.36 -4.89
N HIS A 81 14.48 -6.84 -6.00
CA HIS A 81 13.28 -6.22 -6.51
C HIS A 81 12.14 -6.39 -5.51
N ILE A 82 11.25 -5.39 -5.41
CA ILE A 82 10.21 -5.39 -4.40
C ILE A 82 9.24 -6.58 -4.56
N CYS A 83 9.03 -7.04 -5.79
CA CYS A 83 8.20 -8.22 -6.06
C CYS A 83 8.80 -9.49 -5.45
N ASP A 84 10.12 -9.68 -5.54
CA ASP A 84 10.81 -10.85 -4.97
C ASP A 84 10.63 -10.88 -3.45
N ILE A 85 10.72 -9.71 -2.81
CA ILE A 85 10.51 -9.56 -1.37
C ILE A 85 9.07 -9.90 -0.98
N VAL A 86 8.09 -9.43 -1.77
CA VAL A 86 6.68 -9.76 -1.54
C VAL A 86 6.42 -11.24 -1.71
N GLU A 87 6.98 -11.87 -2.75
CA GLU A 87 6.81 -13.30 -3.01
C GLU A 87 7.39 -14.14 -1.87
N LEU A 88 8.63 -13.87 -1.47
CA LEU A 88 9.32 -14.58 -0.40
C LEU A 88 8.55 -14.48 0.93
N GLN A 89 8.13 -13.28 1.31
CA GLN A 89 7.37 -13.08 2.55
C GLN A 89 5.96 -13.66 2.48
N SER A 90 5.31 -13.60 1.32
CA SER A 90 4.00 -14.23 1.12
C SER A 90 4.09 -15.74 1.31
N ALA A 91 5.11 -16.38 0.73
CA ALA A 91 5.36 -17.81 0.92
C ALA A 91 5.62 -18.17 2.40
N TYR A 92 6.38 -17.34 3.11
CA TYR A 92 6.59 -17.50 4.56
C TYR A 92 5.25 -17.48 5.32
N TYR A 93 4.40 -16.47 5.10
CA TYR A 93 3.13 -16.35 5.82
C TYR A 93 2.09 -17.41 5.44
N ILE A 94 2.09 -17.89 4.20
CA ILE A 94 1.25 -19.03 3.77
C ILE A 94 1.61 -20.28 4.59
N ASN A 95 2.90 -20.57 4.75
CA ASN A 95 3.33 -21.72 5.54
C ASN A 95 3.10 -21.50 7.04
N TYR A 96 3.43 -20.31 7.55
CA TYR A 96 3.24 -19.96 8.95
C TYR A 96 1.79 -20.12 9.40
N THR A 97 0.84 -19.59 8.62
CA THR A 97 -0.59 -19.65 8.93
C THR A 97 -1.18 -21.06 8.81
N ARG A 98 -0.57 -21.94 8.00
CA ARG A 98 -0.97 -23.35 7.91
C ARG A 98 -0.58 -24.15 9.15
N HIS A 99 0.53 -23.81 9.79
CA HIS A 99 1.09 -24.61 10.87
C HIS A 99 0.84 -24.05 12.27
N ILE A 100 1.21 -22.79 12.55
CA ILE A 100 1.21 -22.30 13.93
C ILE A 100 1.14 -20.76 14.05
N ALA A 101 -0.01 -20.19 13.68
CA ALA A 101 -0.23 -18.76 13.85
C ALA A 101 -0.36 -18.38 15.35
N ARG A 102 0.62 -17.62 15.86
CA ARG A 102 0.63 -17.08 17.22
C ARG A 102 -0.43 -15.98 17.36
N LYS A 103 -0.98 -15.84 18.56
CA LYS A 103 -1.89 -14.72 18.88
C LYS A 103 -1.14 -13.40 18.90
N HIS A 104 -1.85 -12.32 18.59
CA HIS A 104 -1.37 -10.96 18.70
C HIS A 104 -2.04 -10.29 19.90
N ASN A 105 -1.29 -9.47 20.64
CA ASN A 105 -1.77 -8.88 21.90
C ASN A 105 -2.85 -7.81 21.67
N ILE A 106 -2.64 -6.93 20.69
CA ILE A 106 -3.57 -5.84 20.35
C ILE A 106 -4.63 -6.27 19.32
N ILE A 107 -4.23 -6.94 18.23
CA ILE A 107 -5.09 -7.19 17.07
C ILE A 107 -5.84 -8.51 17.23
N ARG A 108 -7.11 -8.43 17.60
CA ARG A 108 -7.97 -9.60 17.89
C ARG A 108 -8.14 -10.55 16.70
N ASN A 109 -8.26 -10.01 15.49
CA ASN A 109 -8.44 -10.77 14.26
C ASN A 109 -7.13 -10.99 13.47
N TYR A 110 -5.98 -10.97 14.14
CA TYR A 110 -4.65 -11.05 13.53
C TYR A 110 -4.52 -12.23 12.57
N HIS A 111 -4.90 -13.44 13.00
CA HIS A 111 -4.86 -14.65 12.16
C HIS A 111 -5.60 -14.44 10.83
N ARG A 112 -6.82 -13.88 10.88
CA ARG A 112 -7.59 -13.62 9.67
C ARG A 112 -6.93 -12.60 8.75
N ILE A 113 -6.19 -11.63 9.30
CA ILE A 113 -5.46 -10.64 8.51
C ILE A 113 -4.28 -11.30 7.79
N ILE A 114 -3.45 -12.05 8.53
CA ILE A 114 -2.24 -12.66 7.98
C ILE A 114 -2.50 -13.84 7.04
N SER A 115 -3.66 -14.49 7.14
CA SER A 115 -4.06 -15.58 6.23
C SER A 115 -4.58 -15.11 4.87
N ARG A 116 -4.70 -13.79 4.63
CA ARG A 116 -5.16 -13.29 3.34
C ARG A 116 -4.04 -13.40 2.30
N SER A 117 -4.41 -13.71 1.06
CA SER A 117 -3.48 -13.73 -0.07
C SER A 117 -2.87 -12.36 -0.37
N ASP A 118 -3.54 -11.28 0.02
CA ASP A 118 -3.08 -9.89 -0.15
C ASP A 118 -2.52 -9.29 1.16
N TYR A 119 -2.11 -10.12 2.12
CA TYR A 119 -1.55 -9.62 3.38
C TYR A 119 -0.23 -8.88 3.17
N ILE A 120 0.75 -9.55 2.56
CA ILE A 120 2.01 -8.92 2.16
C ILE A 120 1.82 -8.30 0.79
N GLN A 121 1.98 -6.98 0.72
CA GLN A 121 1.90 -6.23 -0.53
C GLN A 121 2.70 -4.93 -0.40
N PRO A 122 3.10 -4.31 -1.52
CA PRO A 122 3.71 -2.99 -1.50
C PRO A 122 2.73 -1.94 -1.00
N HIS A 123 3.21 -1.02 -0.16
CA HIS A 123 2.45 0.10 0.36
C HIS A 123 3.22 1.39 0.22
N ILE A 124 2.50 2.51 0.15
CA ILE A 124 3.11 3.85 0.31
C ILE A 124 3.11 4.17 1.79
N GLY A 125 4.30 4.34 2.37
CA GLY A 125 4.49 4.53 3.80
C GLY A 125 5.54 5.58 4.13
N GLN A 126 5.41 6.16 5.31
CA GLN A 126 6.50 6.91 5.94
C GLN A 126 7.28 5.96 6.84
N VAL A 127 8.60 5.90 6.66
CA VAL A 127 9.49 5.06 7.46
C VAL A 127 9.97 5.85 8.67
N ILE A 128 9.96 5.22 9.85
CA ILE A 128 10.37 5.82 11.12
C ILE A 128 11.28 4.83 11.84
N TYR A 129 12.47 5.30 12.22
CA TYR A 129 13.38 4.55 13.09
C TYR A 129 13.09 4.93 14.54
N LEU A 130 12.81 3.93 15.37
CA LEU A 130 12.63 4.10 16.81
C LEU A 130 14.00 4.20 17.51
N PRO A 131 14.09 4.81 18.71
CA PRO A 131 15.35 4.97 19.43
C PRO A 131 16.10 3.66 19.73
N SER A 132 15.36 2.56 19.89
CA SER A 132 15.90 1.21 20.12
C SER A 132 16.34 0.48 18.84
N GLY A 133 16.18 1.12 17.67
CA GLY A 133 16.68 0.63 16.39
C GLY A 133 15.65 -0.09 15.52
N GLU A 134 14.43 -0.33 16.00
CA GLU A 134 13.37 -0.90 15.17
C GLU A 134 12.94 0.07 14.07
N CYS A 135 12.67 -0.49 12.88
CA CYS A 135 12.20 0.26 11.73
C CYS A 135 10.70 0.03 11.54
N VAL A 136 9.88 1.04 11.77
CA VAL A 136 8.42 0.97 11.63
C VAL A 136 7.91 1.82 10.47
N ALA A 137 6.77 1.44 9.92
CA ALA A 137 6.12 2.15 8.83
C ALA A 137 4.74 2.68 9.23
N VAL A 138 4.46 3.93 8.84
CA VAL A 138 3.13 4.53 8.90
C VAL A 138 2.54 4.56 7.49
N LEU A 139 1.62 3.63 7.22
CA LEU A 139 0.97 3.50 5.92
C LEU A 139 0.12 4.74 5.58
N LYS A 140 0.31 5.31 4.39
CA LYS A 140 -0.44 6.48 3.89
C LYS A 140 -1.49 6.11 2.84
N THR A 141 -1.63 4.83 2.53
CA THR A 141 -2.63 4.32 1.58
C THR A 141 -4.06 4.47 2.08
N ILE A 142 -4.30 4.72 3.39
CA ILE A 142 -5.65 4.87 3.94
C ILE A 142 -6.43 6.03 3.30
N TRP A 143 -5.80 7.20 3.14
CA TRP A 143 -6.44 8.39 2.56
C TRP A 143 -6.74 8.18 1.09
N LEU A 144 -5.79 7.57 0.36
CA LEU A 144 -5.99 7.22 -1.04
C LEU A 144 -7.15 6.23 -1.20
N ARG A 145 -7.24 5.21 -0.33
CA ARG A 145 -8.35 4.23 -0.35
C ARG A 145 -9.70 4.86 -0.07
N LEU A 146 -9.78 5.84 0.84
CA LEU A 146 -11.01 6.60 1.11
C LEU A 146 -11.43 7.42 -0.11
N ILE A 147 -10.51 8.18 -0.70
CA ILE A 147 -10.75 8.96 -1.91
C ILE A 147 -11.24 8.03 -3.04
N GLN A 148 -10.52 6.94 -3.30
CA GLN A 148 -10.87 5.96 -4.32
C GLN A 148 -12.25 5.32 -4.07
N ARG A 149 -12.60 5.03 -2.80
CA ARG A 149 -13.91 4.49 -2.45
C ARG A 149 -15.02 5.48 -2.75
N CYS A 150 -14.80 6.75 -2.41
CA CYS A 150 -15.75 7.82 -2.72
C CYS A 150 -15.92 7.98 -4.24
N TRP A 151 -14.82 7.98 -5.01
CA TRP A 151 -14.87 8.04 -6.48
C TRP A 151 -15.63 6.85 -7.08
N ARG A 152 -15.36 5.62 -6.63
CA ARG A 152 -16.10 4.44 -7.07
C ARG A 152 -17.60 4.55 -6.79
N ARG A 153 -17.98 5.06 -5.61
CA ARG A 153 -19.39 5.30 -5.26
C ARG A 153 -20.05 6.29 -6.22
N VAL A 154 -19.42 7.44 -6.47
CA VAL A 154 -19.95 8.45 -7.42
C VAL A 154 -20.02 7.90 -8.83
N TYR A 155 -18.98 7.19 -9.27
CA TYR A 155 -18.96 6.55 -10.58
C TYR A 155 -20.10 5.55 -10.76
N ASN A 156 -20.32 4.68 -9.76
CA ASN A 156 -21.41 3.71 -9.79
C ASN A 156 -22.78 4.40 -9.85
N GLU A 157 -22.96 5.49 -9.10
CA GLU A 157 -24.20 6.26 -9.13
C GLU A 157 -24.40 7.00 -10.47
N LYS A 158 -23.33 7.55 -11.06
CA LYS A 158 -23.37 8.08 -12.44
C LYS A 158 -23.83 7.01 -13.42
N ASN A 159 -23.25 5.82 -13.34
CA ASN A 159 -23.61 4.71 -14.22
C ASN A 159 -25.07 4.28 -14.04
N ARG A 160 -25.58 4.25 -12.80
CA ARG A 160 -26.99 4.00 -12.51
C ARG A 160 -27.89 5.02 -13.21
N VAL A 161 -27.60 6.32 -13.06
CA VAL A 161 -28.36 7.42 -13.69
C VAL A 161 -28.29 7.34 -15.22
N ILE A 162 -27.10 7.12 -15.78
CA ILE A 162 -26.91 6.99 -17.24
C ILE A 162 -27.70 5.80 -17.78
N ASN A 163 -27.65 4.65 -17.11
CA ASN A 163 -28.40 3.47 -17.53
C ASN A 163 -29.91 3.68 -17.44
N ARG A 164 -30.40 4.41 -16.43
CA ARG A 164 -31.80 4.82 -16.35
C ARG A 164 -32.22 5.73 -17.50
N ARG A 165 -31.37 6.69 -17.86
CA ARG A 165 -31.61 7.62 -18.98
C ARG A 165 -31.65 6.94 -20.34
N LYS A 166 -31.00 5.78 -20.49
CA LYS A 166 -31.05 4.96 -21.72
C LYS A 166 -32.38 4.20 -21.90
N GLN A 167 -33.20 4.08 -20.85
CA GLN A 167 -34.47 3.35 -20.93
C GLN A 167 -35.48 4.11 -21.79
N LEU A 168 -36.25 3.39 -22.61
CA LEU A 168 -37.24 3.97 -23.52
C LEU A 168 -38.23 4.89 -22.79
N GLY A 169 -38.75 4.46 -21.63
CA GLY A 169 -39.67 5.27 -20.84
C GLY A 169 -39.07 6.59 -20.34
N SER A 170 -37.77 6.59 -20.00
CA SER A 170 -37.06 7.82 -19.59
C SER A 170 -36.86 8.78 -20.75
N LEU A 171 -36.61 8.25 -21.96
CA LEU A 171 -36.47 9.04 -23.18
C LEU A 171 -37.80 9.69 -23.57
N GLN A 172 -38.89 8.91 -23.61
CA GLN A 172 -40.24 9.40 -23.87
C GLN A 172 -40.66 10.46 -22.85
N PHE A 173 -40.38 10.24 -21.56
CA PHE A 173 -40.66 11.22 -20.52
C PHE A 173 -39.95 12.54 -20.79
N ARG A 174 -38.67 12.48 -21.20
CA ARG A 174 -37.88 13.66 -21.55
C ARG A 174 -38.40 14.37 -22.79
N GLU A 175 -38.87 13.66 -23.80
CA GLU A 175 -39.46 14.23 -25.00
C GLU A 175 -40.73 15.03 -24.67
N VAL A 176 -41.61 14.47 -23.83
CA VAL A 176 -42.89 15.10 -23.47
C VAL A 176 -42.70 16.26 -22.47
N HIS A 177 -41.81 16.12 -21.49
CA HIS A 177 -41.70 17.07 -20.37
C HIS A 177 -40.47 17.99 -20.45
N GLY A 178 -39.55 17.78 -21.38
CA GLY A 178 -38.30 18.53 -21.52
C GLY A 178 -37.23 18.25 -20.45
N LYS A 179 -37.51 17.37 -19.48
CA LYS A 179 -36.61 17.02 -18.36
C LYS A 179 -36.58 15.51 -18.11
N TRP A 180 -35.54 15.02 -17.45
CA TRP A 180 -35.45 13.61 -17.07
C TRP A 180 -36.42 13.26 -15.93
N PRO A 181 -36.84 11.98 -15.81
CA PRO A 181 -37.60 11.50 -14.65
C PRO A 181 -36.89 11.79 -13.32
N ASN A 182 -37.65 11.95 -12.24
CA ASN A 182 -37.12 12.36 -10.93
C ASN A 182 -36.01 11.45 -10.40
N ASP A 183 -36.06 10.15 -10.68
CA ASP A 183 -35.06 9.15 -10.21
C ASP A 183 -33.72 9.20 -10.97
N CYS A 184 -33.66 9.93 -12.09
CA CYS A 184 -32.46 10.13 -12.91
C CYS A 184 -32.29 11.57 -13.40
N ASN A 185 -32.94 12.53 -12.73
CA ASN A 185 -32.85 13.94 -13.08
C ASN A 185 -31.49 14.55 -12.73
N TYR A 186 -30.94 14.17 -11.58
CA TYR A 186 -29.63 14.61 -11.13
C TYR A 186 -28.53 13.64 -11.58
N LEU A 187 -27.45 14.19 -12.15
CA LEU A 187 -26.22 13.43 -12.42
C LEU A 187 -25.21 13.74 -11.30
N PRO A 188 -24.78 12.74 -10.50
CA PRO A 188 -23.91 12.99 -9.36
C PRO A 188 -22.56 13.55 -9.81
N SER A 189 -22.02 14.47 -9.02
CA SER A 189 -20.70 15.07 -9.24
C SER A 189 -19.71 14.64 -8.15
N ILE A 190 -18.43 14.95 -8.33
CA ILE A 190 -17.42 14.75 -7.29
C ILE A 190 -17.50 15.81 -6.18
N HIS A 191 -18.23 16.90 -6.42
CA HIS A 191 -18.39 17.99 -5.46
C HIS A 191 -19.38 17.59 -4.35
N GLY A 192 -19.06 17.91 -3.09
CA GLY A 192 -19.87 17.51 -1.92
C GLY A 192 -19.72 16.04 -1.50
N MET A 193 -18.86 15.27 -2.16
CA MET A 193 -18.76 13.82 -1.98
C MET A 193 -18.17 13.37 -0.62
N PHE A 194 -17.45 14.24 0.10
CA PHE A 194 -16.88 13.93 1.42
C PHE A 194 -17.80 14.27 2.59
N TRP A 195 -18.82 15.10 2.36
CA TRP A 195 -19.68 15.68 3.40
C TRP A 195 -21.16 15.26 3.23
N SER A 196 -21.40 14.20 2.46
CA SER A 196 -22.72 13.63 2.17
C SER A 196 -23.03 12.42 3.04
#